data_AF-Q1ATB6-F1
#
_entry.id   AF-Q1ATB6-F1
#
_cell.length_a   1.000
_cell.length_b   1.000
_cell.length_c   1.000
_cell.angle_alpha   90.00
_cell.angle_beta   90.00
_cell.angle_gamma   90.00
#
_symmetry.space_group_name_H-M   'P 1'
#
loop_
_entity.id
_entity.type
_entity.pdbx_description
1 polymer ?
#
loop_
_entity_poly.entity_id
_entity_poly.type
_entity_poly.pdbx_seq_one_letter_code
_entity_poly.pdbx_strand_id
1 'polypeptide(L)'
;MGFLRDSGLNFTPYLGVPLPDEVFVLLAGSVELLVGLWLVLGVFLREVVIVAWFPVNLTLTLFLWEELIGHLPVYGVMAVLLVWGAGPKNEALWLEGLRGRLVPVREGRAAL
;
A
#
# COMPACT_ATOMS: atom_id res chain seq x y z
N MET A 1 -0.14 -25.66 -7.59
CA MET A 1 -1.34 -25.10 -8.25
C MET A 1 -2.67 -25.60 -7.68
N GLY A 2 -2.75 -26.76 -6.99
CA GLY A 2 -3.99 -27.20 -6.35
C GLY A 2 -4.51 -26.28 -5.23
N PHE A 3 -3.60 -25.65 -4.47
CA PHE A 3 -3.94 -24.82 -3.32
C PHE A 3 -4.87 -23.63 -3.64
N LEU A 4 -4.66 -22.87 -4.72
CA LEU A 4 -5.51 -21.70 -5.05
C LEU A 4 -6.89 -22.10 -5.56
N ARG A 5 -6.95 -23.22 -6.28
CA ARG A 5 -8.19 -23.81 -6.80
C ARG A 5 -9.05 -24.41 -5.68
N ASP A 6 -8.41 -24.94 -4.63
CA ASP A 6 -9.08 -25.53 -3.47
C ASP A 6 -9.35 -24.53 -2.33
N SER A 7 -8.60 -23.42 -2.24
CA SER A 7 -8.74 -22.41 -1.17
C SER A 7 -9.67 -21.24 -1.51
N GLY A 8 -10.03 -21.03 -2.79
CA GLY A 8 -10.90 -19.92 -3.19
C GLY A 8 -10.26 -18.53 -3.02
N LEU A 9 -8.94 -18.46 -2.82
CA LEU A 9 -8.17 -17.23 -2.61
C LEU A 9 -8.25 -16.24 -3.78
N ASN A 10 -8.47 -16.76 -4.99
CA ASN A 10 -8.69 -15.92 -6.15
C ASN A 10 -10.10 -15.30 -6.05
N PHE A 11 -10.17 -14.11 -5.46
CA PHE A 11 -11.42 -13.37 -5.27
C PHE A 11 -11.87 -12.62 -6.54
N THR A 12 -11.04 -12.58 -7.58
CA THR A 12 -11.27 -11.82 -8.81
C THR A 12 -12.50 -12.29 -9.62
N PRO A 13 -12.88 -13.58 -9.64
CA PRO A 13 -14.13 -14.03 -10.25
C PRO A 13 -15.36 -13.47 -9.54
N TYR A 14 -15.29 -13.22 -8.22
CA TYR A 14 -16.39 -12.64 -7.43
C TYR A 14 -16.52 -11.12 -7.64
N LEU A 15 -15.46 -10.45 -8.10
CA LEU A 15 -15.46 -9.04 -8.50
C LEU A 15 -15.87 -8.83 -9.97
N GLY A 16 -16.20 -9.89 -10.70
CA GLY A 16 -16.61 -9.82 -12.11
C GLY A 16 -15.45 -9.66 -13.10
N VAL A 17 -14.20 -9.80 -12.64
CA VAL A 17 -13.00 -9.75 -13.49
C VAL A 17 -12.19 -11.03 -13.25
N PRO A 18 -12.59 -12.18 -13.83
CA PRO A 18 -11.94 -13.45 -13.57
C PRO A 18 -10.51 -13.44 -14.13
N LEU A 19 -9.53 -13.28 -13.24
CA LEU A 19 -8.11 -13.39 -13.57
C LEU A 19 -7.64 -14.85 -13.38
N PRO A 20 -6.73 -15.36 -14.24
CA PRO A 20 -6.09 -16.64 -14.00
C PRO A 20 -5.31 -16.63 -12.67
N ASP A 21 -5.31 -17.74 -11.94
CA ASP A 21 -4.63 -17.87 -10.64
C ASP A 21 -3.15 -17.45 -10.69
N GLU A 22 -2.46 -17.78 -11.78
CA GLU A 22 -1.05 -17.41 -12.03
C GLU A 22 -0.86 -15.89 -12.09
N VAL A 23 -1.79 -15.19 -12.75
CA VAL A 23 -1.77 -13.72 -12.88
C VAL A 23 -2.12 -13.08 -11.55
N PHE A 24 -3.07 -13.65 -10.81
CA PHE A 24 -3.43 -13.19 -9.48
C PHE A 24 -2.25 -13.28 -8.50
N VAL A 25 -1.55 -14.41 -8.45
CA VAL A 25 -0.36 -14.60 -7.61
C VAL A 25 0.75 -13.65 -8.01
N LEU A 26 1.01 -13.49 -9.31
CA LEU A 26 2.05 -12.59 -9.80
C LEU A 26 1.74 -11.13 -9.40
N LEU A 27 0.48 -10.71 -9.53
CA LEU A 27 0.03 -9.38 -9.10
C LEU A 27 0.17 -9.19 -7.60
N ALA A 28 -0.34 -10.14 -6.80
CA ALA A 28 -0.24 -10.09 -5.34
C ALA A 28 1.22 -9.99 -4.87
N GLY A 29 2.09 -10.87 -5.39
CA GLY A 29 3.51 -10.85 -5.06
C GLY A 29 4.23 -9.60 -5.56
N SER A 30 3.85 -9.05 -6.72
CA SER A 30 4.42 -7.80 -7.22
C SER A 30 4.06 -6.60 -6.34
N VAL A 31 2.80 -6.52 -5.89
CA VAL A 31 2.35 -5.49 -4.95
C VAL A 31 3.08 -5.61 -3.62
N GLU A 32 3.20 -6.83 -3.09
CA GLU A 32 3.90 -7.09 -1.82
C GLU A 32 5.38 -6.70 -1.89
N LEU A 33 6.07 -7.06 -2.98
CA LEU A 33 7.46 -6.71 -3.21
C LEU A 33 7.65 -5.19 -3.32
N LEU A 34 6.75 -4.51 -4.04
CA LEU A 34 6.79 -3.06 -4.22
C LEU A 34 6.55 -2.31 -2.90
N VAL A 35 5.58 -2.76 -2.10
CA VAL A 35 5.34 -2.24 -0.75
C VAL A 35 6.57 -2.46 0.13
N GLY A 36 7.14 -3.67 0.14
CA GLY A 36 8.35 -3.98 0.89
C GLY A 36 9.53 -3.09 0.48
N LEU A 37 9.70 -2.85 -0.82
CA LEU A 37 10.74 -1.98 -1.34
C LEU A 37 10.56 -0.53 -0.87
N TRP A 38 9.34 0.01 -0.90
CA TRP A 38 9.07 1.36 -0.41
C TRP A 38 9.30 1.50 1.11
N LEU A 39 8.95 0.49 1.89
CA LEU A 39 9.22 0.46 3.33
C LEU A 39 10.73 0.44 3.60
N VAL A 40 11.52 -0.36 2.88
CA VAL A 40 12.98 -0.41 3.02
C VAL A 40 13.64 0.89 2.58
N LEU A 41 13.17 1.49 1.49
CA LEU A 41 13.72 2.74 0.94
C LEU A 41 13.29 3.99 1.72
N GLY A 42 12.36 3.88 2.67
CA GLY A 42 11.91 5.02 3.46
C GLY A 42 10.92 5.96 2.72
N VAL A 43 10.41 5.53 1.56
CA VAL A 43 9.65 6.39 0.64
C VAL A 43 8.16 6.36 1.00
N PHE A 44 7.58 7.52 1.29
CA PHE A 44 6.16 7.68 1.65
C PHE A 44 5.66 6.66 2.69
N LEU A 45 6.44 6.45 3.76
CA LEU A 45 6.21 5.38 4.73
C LEU A 45 4.78 5.34 5.28
N ARG A 46 4.21 6.50 5.59
CA ARG A 46 2.87 6.59 6.20
C ARG A 46 1.79 6.18 5.21
N GLU A 47 1.91 6.67 3.98
CA GLU A 47 1.00 6.37 2.89
C GLU A 47 1.09 4.89 2.50
N VAL A 48 2.30 4.35 2.40
CA VAL A 48 2.55 2.95 2.09
C VAL A 48 1.98 2.03 3.17
N VAL A 49 2.13 2.37 4.45
CA VAL A 49 1.52 1.61 5.55
C VAL A 49 -0.01 1.62 5.45
N ILE A 50 -0.63 2.76 5.16
CA ILE A 50 -2.09 2.87 5.00
C ILE A 50 -2.58 2.02 3.81
N VAL A 51 -1.86 2.06 2.68
CA VAL A 51 -2.21 1.27 1.50
C VAL A 51 -2.01 -0.22 1.76
N ALA A 52 -0.90 -0.60 2.41
CA ALA A 52 -0.59 -1.99 2.76
C ALA A 52 -1.62 -2.60 3.71
N TRP A 53 -2.32 -1.78 4.50
CA TRP A 53 -3.40 -2.26 5.34
C TRP A 53 -4.56 -2.88 4.55
N PHE A 54 -4.82 -2.42 3.33
CA PHE A 54 -5.92 -2.95 2.52
C PHE A 54 -5.77 -4.45 2.19
N PRO A 55 -4.67 -4.91 1.55
CA PRO A 55 -4.48 -6.33 1.27
C PRO A 55 -4.34 -7.18 2.56
N VAL A 56 -3.70 -6.64 3.60
CA VAL A 56 -3.54 -7.31 4.92
C VAL A 56 -4.89 -7.57 5.60
N ASN A 57 -5.84 -6.63 5.52
CA ASN A 57 -7.19 -6.87 6.06
C ASN A 57 -8.05 -7.73 5.12
N LEU A 58 -7.75 -7.73 3.81
CA LEU A 58 -8.45 -8.58 2.85
C LEU A 58 -8.15 -10.06 3.09
N THR A 59 -6.89 -10.44 3.35
CA THR A 59 -6.51 -11.83 3.69
C THR A 59 -7.20 -12.33 4.97
N LEU A 60 -7.37 -11.44 5.95
CA LEU A 60 -8.12 -11.69 7.18
C LEU A 60 -9.59 -12.07 6.96
N THR A 61 -10.25 -11.46 5.97
CA THR A 61 -11.65 -11.83 5.64
C THR A 61 -11.77 -13.25 5.07
N LEU A 62 -10.65 -13.83 4.60
CA LEU A 62 -10.61 -15.16 3.99
C LEU A 62 -10.16 -16.24 4.99
N PHE A 63 -9.20 -15.93 5.87
CA PHE A 63 -8.56 -16.92 6.76
C PHE A 63 -8.89 -16.76 8.27
N LEU A 64 -9.74 -15.79 8.64
CA LEU A 64 -10.31 -15.63 9.99
C LEU A 64 -9.26 -15.52 11.13
N TRP A 65 -9.43 -16.26 12.24
CA TRP A 65 -8.71 -16.04 13.51
C TRP A 65 -7.24 -16.51 13.51
N GLU A 66 -6.90 -17.55 12.74
CA GLU A 66 -5.51 -18.04 12.66
C GLU A 66 -4.60 -17.01 11.96
N GLU A 67 -5.12 -16.39 10.90
CA GLU A 67 -4.41 -15.35 10.16
C GLU A 67 -4.23 -14.08 11.02
N LEU A 68 -5.22 -13.74 11.85
CA LEU A 68 -5.16 -12.59 12.76
C LEU A 68 -3.96 -12.68 13.71
N ILE A 69 -3.72 -13.85 14.28
CA ILE A 69 -2.60 -14.09 15.19
C ILE A 69 -1.28 -13.95 14.42
N GLY A 70 -1.22 -14.48 13.20
CA GLY A 70 -0.06 -14.33 12.31
C GLY A 70 0.23 -12.88 11.92
N HIS A 71 -0.80 -12.04 11.84
CA HIS A 71 -0.69 -10.64 11.42
C HIS A 71 -0.38 -9.68 12.58
N LEU A 72 -0.52 -10.07 13.85
CA LEU A 72 -0.24 -9.21 15.01
C LEU A 72 1.16 -8.54 14.97
N PRO A 73 2.26 -9.25 14.64
CA PRO A 73 3.58 -8.62 14.48
C PRO A 73 3.61 -7.60 13.34
N VAL A 74 2.91 -7.89 12.24
CA VAL A 74 2.80 -6.99 11.07
C VAL A 74 2.07 -5.71 11.48
N TYR A 75 0.95 -5.82 12.19
CA TYR A 75 0.23 -4.68 12.76
C TYR A 75 1.10 -3.87 13.72
N GLY A 76 1.91 -4.52 14.55
CA GLY A 76 2.85 -3.86 15.46
C GLY A 76 3.90 -3.03 14.71
N VAL A 77 4.53 -3.62 13.68
CA VAL A 77 5.50 -2.91 12.83
C VAL A 77 4.84 -1.75 12.10
N MET A 78 3.67 -1.97 11.49
CA MET A 78 2.92 -0.91 10.82
C MET A 78 2.55 0.24 11.76
N ALA A 79 2.13 -0.04 13.00
CA ALA A 79 1.83 0.99 13.98
C ALA A 79 3.07 1.81 14.36
N VAL A 80 4.22 1.15 14.55
CA VAL A 80 5.50 1.82 14.82
C VAL A 80 5.91 2.70 13.64
N LEU A 81 5.81 2.20 12.41
CA LEU A 81 6.15 2.96 11.20
C LEU A 81 5.16 4.10 10.93
N LEU A 82 3.89 3.96 11.29
CA LEU A 82 2.89 5.01 11.16
C LEU A 82 3.14 6.16 12.16
N VAL A 83 3.47 5.83 13.41
CA VAL A 83 3.71 6.81 14.47
C VAL A 83 5.10 7.44 14.35
N TRP A 84 6.13 6.61 14.16
CA TRP A 84 7.54 6.98 14.25
C TRP A 84 8.25 7.06 12.90
N GLY A 85 7.61 6.65 11.80
CA GLY A 85 8.18 6.75 10.46
C GLY A 85 8.39 8.20 10.04
N ALA A 86 9.52 8.42 9.35
CA ALA A 86 10.01 9.73 8.91
C ALA A 86 8.94 10.54 8.16
N GLY A 87 8.29 11.47 8.88
CA GLY A 87 7.21 12.33 8.37
C GLY A 87 7.64 13.66 7.72
N PRO A 88 8.64 14.40 8.23
CA PRO A 88 8.83 15.80 7.83
C PRO A 88 9.28 15.99 6.37
N LYS A 89 10.15 15.11 5.86
CA LYS A 89 10.68 15.23 4.48
C LYS A 89 9.66 14.87 3.42
N ASN A 90 8.84 13.84 3.66
CA ASN A 90 7.85 13.38 2.68
C ASN A 90 6.66 14.34 2.58
N GLU A 91 6.25 14.95 3.70
CA GLU A 91 5.21 15.98 3.72
C GLU A 91 5.64 17.22 2.92
N ALA A 92 6.89 17.67 3.08
CA ALA A 92 7.44 18.79 2.31
C ALA A 92 7.45 18.50 0.79
N LEU A 93 7.86 17.29 0.38
CA LEU A 93 7.84 16.87 -1.03
C LEU A 93 6.43 16.75 -1.59
N TRP A 94 5.47 16.28 -0.80
CA TRP A 94 4.05 16.24 -1.18
C TRP A 94 3.49 17.66 -1.40
N LEU A 95 3.79 18.58 -0.48
CA LEU A 95 3.38 19.98 -0.57
C LEU A 95 4.02 20.69 -1.77
N GLU A 96 5.29 20.40 -2.06
CA GLU A 96 6.00 20.94 -3.22
C GLU A 96 5.39 20.43 -4.54
N GLY A 97 5.11 19.12 -4.63
CA GLY A 97 4.46 18.50 -5.79
C GLY A 97 3.04 19.00 -6.04
N LEU A 98 2.25 19.18 -4.98
CA LEU A 98 0.91 19.78 -5.07
C LEU A 98 0.97 21.25 -5.50
N ARG A 99 1.89 22.03 -4.91
CA ARG A 99 2.03 23.46 -5.21
C ARG A 99 2.49 23.69 -6.65
N GLY A 100 3.41 22.87 -7.16
CA GLY A 100 3.90 22.93 -8.54
C GLY A 100 2.88 22.53 -9.60
N ARG A 101 1.85 21.74 -9.26
CA ARG A 101 0.80 21.32 -10.20
C ARG A 101 -0.52 22.09 -10.08
N LEU A 102 -0.90 22.59 -8.90
CA LEU A 102 -2.21 23.24 -8.67
C LEU A 102 -2.15 24.76 -8.64
N VAL A 103 -0.99 25.38 -8.39
CA VAL A 103 -0.86 26.83 -8.38
C VAL A 103 0.06 27.24 -9.53
N PRO A 104 -0.46 27.78 -10.66
CA PRO A 104 0.40 28.57 -11.52
C PRO A 104 0.83 29.76 -10.65
N VAL A 105 2.09 29.77 -10.23
CA VAL A 105 2.70 30.94 -9.61
C VAL A 105 2.59 32.03 -10.66
N ARG A 106 1.55 32.87 -10.55
CA ARG A 106 1.44 34.09 -11.34
C ARG A 106 2.60 34.94 -10.84
N GLU A 107 3.71 34.90 -11.57
CA GLU A 107 4.81 35.85 -11.43
C GLU A 107 4.25 37.24 -11.72
N GLY A 108 3.62 37.82 -10.69
CA GLY A 108 3.27 39.23 -10.63
C GLY A 108 4.56 39.99 -10.41
N ARG A 109 5.21 40.30 -11.53
CA ARG A 109 6.34 41.21 -11.70
C ARG A 109 6.43 42.26 -10.60
N ALA A 110 7.62 42.33 -10.02
CA ALA A 110 8.21 43.59 -9.63
C ALA A 110 8.06 44.60 -10.80
N ALA A 111 7.21 45.60 -10.61
CA ALA A 111 7.22 46.88 -11.31
C ALA A 111 6.75 47.87 -10.25
N LEU A 112 7.73 48.49 -9.56
CA LEU A 112 8.05 49.91 -9.70
C LEU A 112 6.93 50.79 -9.14
#